data_AF-F1LHJ4-F1
#
_entry.id   AF-F1LHJ4-F1
#
_cell.length_a   1.000
_cell.length_b   1.000
_cell.length_c   1.000
_cell.angle_alpha   90.00
_cell.angle_beta   90.00
_cell.angle_gamma   90.00
#
_symmetry.space_group_name_H-M   'P 1'
#
loop_
_entity.id
_entity.type
_entity.pdbx_description
1 polymer ?
#
loop_
_entity_poly.entity_id
_entity_poly.type
_entity_poly.pdbx_seq_one_letter_code
_entity_poly.pdbx_strand_id
1 'polypeptide(L)'
;MSKGFLSEKHINYLRRNLICFPAEYTSLDSNRATLLFFTISALDILGVIEEELDEETRKKIIDWIYRLQLTSKSGCPKDACGFRGSFCSAARAPSSNYSEDVDSALKDSTKLMPEWCQYDRAKYFTNLCCIMLIADFWVTI
;
A
#
# COMPACT_ATOMS: atom_id res chain seq x y z
N MET A 1 -36.86 3.94 11.78
CA MET A 1 -36.38 4.36 10.44
C MET A 1 -35.21 3.48 10.06
N SER A 2 -35.37 2.63 9.03
CA SER A 2 -34.23 1.93 8.44
C SER A 2 -33.31 2.99 7.84
N LYS A 3 -32.06 3.09 8.32
CA LYS A 3 -31.06 3.97 7.71
C LYS A 3 -30.70 3.32 6.37
N GLY A 4 -31.11 3.96 5.27
CA GLY A 4 -30.70 3.55 3.93
C GLY A 4 -29.17 3.58 3.78
N PHE A 5 -28.65 2.72 2.91
CA PHE A 5 -27.23 2.70 2.56
C PHE A 5 -26.85 4.02 1.87
N LEU A 6 -25.85 4.73 2.40
CA LEU A 6 -25.46 6.07 1.93
C LEU A 6 -24.26 5.96 0.98
N SER A 7 -24.45 5.35 -0.19
CA SER A 7 -23.38 5.03 -1.16
C SER A 7 -22.47 6.22 -1.46
N GLU A 8 -23.05 7.38 -1.77
CA GLU A 8 -22.28 8.58 -2.13
C GLU A 8 -21.35 9.06 -1.00
N LYS A 9 -21.78 8.92 0.26
CA LYS A 9 -20.92 9.27 1.41
C LYS A 9 -19.76 8.30 1.56
N HIS A 10 -19.99 7.01 1.30
CA HIS A 10 -18.94 6.01 1.30
C HIS A 10 -17.93 6.26 0.19
N ILE A 11 -18.38 6.55 -1.04
CA ILE A 11 -17.52 6.88 -2.18
C ILE A 11 -16.66 8.10 -1.85
N ASN A 12 -17.27 9.20 -1.38
CA ASN A 12 -16.54 10.41 -1.01
C ASN A 12 -15.48 10.18 0.08
N TYR A 13 -15.78 9.31 1.06
CA TYR A 13 -14.84 8.92 2.10
C TYR A 13 -13.66 8.10 1.52
N LEU A 14 -13.95 7.11 0.67
CA LEU A 14 -12.94 6.26 0.04
C LEU A 14 -12.05 7.05 -0.92
N ARG A 15 -12.61 7.96 -1.71
CA ARG A 15 -11.85 8.87 -2.59
C ARG A 15 -10.84 9.70 -1.81
N ARG A 16 -11.24 10.22 -0.64
CA ARG A 16 -10.32 10.97 0.23
C ARG A 16 -9.17 10.09 0.72
N ASN A 17 -9.47 8.83 1.09
CA ASN A 17 -8.47 7.87 1.55
C ASN A 17 -7.47 7.44 0.46
N LEU A 18 -7.86 7.47 -0.82
CA LEU A 18 -6.91 7.27 -1.94
C LEU A 18 -5.83 8.36 -2.01
N ILE A 19 -6.16 9.59 -1.60
CA ILE A 19 -5.23 10.72 -1.60
C ILE A 19 -4.43 10.75 -0.30
N CYS A 20 -5.13 10.71 0.84
CA CYS A 20 -4.51 10.83 2.16
C CYS A 20 -5.40 10.25 3.26
N PHE A 21 -4.82 9.40 4.09
CA PHE A 21 -5.50 8.88 5.28
C PHE A 21 -5.56 9.92 6.41
N PRO A 22 -6.63 9.91 7.24
CA PRO A 22 -6.70 10.74 8.44
C PRO A 22 -5.55 10.47 9.43
N ALA A 23 -5.21 11.47 10.25
CA ALA A 23 -4.10 11.39 11.20
C ALA A 23 -4.30 10.30 12.28
N GLU A 24 -5.54 9.95 12.56
CA GLU A 24 -5.92 8.88 13.48
C GLU A 24 -5.39 7.50 13.01
N TYR A 25 -5.07 7.36 11.72
CA TYR A 25 -4.48 6.14 11.14
C TYR A 25 -2.95 6.07 11.29
N THR A 26 -2.30 7.02 12.00
CA THR A 26 -0.84 6.97 12.22
C THR A 26 -0.39 5.69 12.93
N SER A 27 -1.21 5.08 13.80
CA SER A 27 -0.90 3.78 14.41
C SER A 27 -0.85 2.62 13.39
N LEU A 28 -1.51 2.79 12.23
CA LEU A 28 -1.57 1.84 11.13
C LEU A 28 -0.59 2.20 10.00
N ASP A 29 0.32 3.14 10.23
CA ASP A 29 1.23 3.63 9.22
C ASP A 29 2.21 2.56 8.74
N SER A 30 2.50 1.52 9.55
CA SER A 30 3.25 0.33 9.12
C SER A 30 2.47 -0.62 8.21
N ASN A 31 1.14 -0.45 8.13
CA ASN A 31 0.19 -1.30 7.40
C ASN A 31 -0.62 -0.49 6.36
N ARG A 32 -0.02 0.57 5.79
CA ARG A 32 -0.66 1.38 4.75
C ARG A 32 -1.18 0.56 3.56
N ALA A 33 -0.47 -0.49 3.15
CA ALA A 33 -0.91 -1.38 2.08
C ALA A 33 -2.24 -2.09 2.42
N THR A 34 -2.48 -2.40 3.70
CA THR A 34 -3.73 -2.98 4.18
C THR A 34 -4.88 -1.96 4.13
N LEU A 35 -4.62 -0.70 4.48
CA LEU A 35 -5.63 0.36 4.37
C LEU A 35 -6.01 0.63 2.91
N LEU A 36 -5.00 0.64 2.04
CA LEU A 36 -5.19 0.74 0.59
C LEU A 36 -6.04 -0.43 0.06
N PHE A 37 -5.72 -1.66 0.45
CA PHE A 37 -6.50 -2.86 0.10
C PHE A 37 -7.98 -2.67 0.44
N PHE A 38 -8.31 -2.31 1.68
CA PHE A 38 -9.71 -2.09 2.06
C PHE A 38 -10.37 -0.95 1.31
N THR A 39 -9.61 0.11 0.98
CA THR A 39 -10.14 1.25 0.23
C THR A 39 -10.53 0.83 -1.19
N ILE A 40 -9.63 0.13 -1.89
CA ILE A 40 -9.86 -0.33 -3.26
C ILE A 40 -10.96 -1.40 -3.31
N SER A 41 -10.91 -2.39 -2.42
CA SER A 41 -11.95 -3.42 -2.36
C SER A 41 -13.33 -2.84 -2.06
N ALA A 42 -13.42 -1.78 -1.25
CA ALA A 42 -14.70 -1.13 -1.01
C ALA A 42 -15.22 -0.38 -2.25
N LEU A 43 -14.35 0.23 -3.05
CA LEU A 43 -14.72 0.86 -4.32
C LEU A 43 -15.18 -0.17 -5.36
N ASP A 44 -14.51 -1.33 -5.39
CA ASP A 44 -14.88 -2.48 -6.22
C ASP A 44 -16.27 -3.02 -5.85
N ILE A 45 -16.53 -3.25 -4.55
CA ILE A 45 -17.85 -3.68 -4.04
C ILE A 45 -18.94 -2.65 -4.38
N LEU A 46 -18.60 -1.36 -4.40
CA LEU A 46 -19.51 -0.28 -4.79
C LEU A 46 -19.68 -0.14 -6.31
N GLY A 47 -18.89 -0.86 -7.12
CA GLY A 47 -18.95 -0.84 -8.58
C GLY A 47 -18.44 0.45 -9.23
N VAL A 48 -17.66 1.26 -8.50
CA VAL A 48 -17.17 2.58 -8.96
C VAL A 48 -15.65 2.61 -9.12
N ILE A 49 -14.98 1.45 -9.10
CA ILE A 49 -13.52 1.37 -9.16
C ILE A 49 -12.95 2.04 -10.42
N GLU A 50 -13.59 1.84 -11.59
CA GLU A 50 -13.18 2.46 -12.86
C GLU A 50 -13.40 3.97 -12.92
N GLU A 51 -14.41 4.47 -12.20
CA GLU A 51 -14.71 5.91 -12.14
C GLU A 51 -13.74 6.65 -11.21
N GLU A 52 -13.30 5.99 -10.14
CA GLU A 52 -12.48 6.58 -9.08
C GLU A 52 -10.98 6.38 -9.27
N LEU A 53 -10.56 5.38 -10.07
CA LEU A 53 -9.16 5.05 -10.33
C LEU A 53 -8.86 5.11 -11.83
N ASP A 54 -8.38 6.27 -12.28
CA ASP A 54 -7.84 6.45 -13.62
C ASP A 54 -6.53 5.65 -13.82
N GLU A 55 -6.16 5.41 -15.08
CA GLU A 55 -4.96 4.63 -15.43
C GLU A 55 -3.68 5.20 -14.78
N GLU A 56 -3.59 6.53 -14.65
CA GLU A 56 -2.44 7.18 -14.01
C GLU A 56 -2.36 6.85 -12.51
N THR A 57 -3.49 6.94 -11.78
CA THR A 57 -3.53 6.60 -10.35
C THR A 57 -3.29 5.11 -10.14
N ARG A 58 -3.87 4.24 -10.98
CA ARG A 58 -3.60 2.80 -10.95
C ARG A 58 -2.11 2.52 -11.08
N LYS A 59 -1.45 3.13 -12.06
CA LYS A 59 0.00 2.98 -12.26
C LYS A 59 0.81 3.48 -11.06
N LYS A 60 0.44 4.63 -10.48
CA LYS A 60 1.10 5.15 -9.28
C LYS A 60 0.96 4.21 -8.09
N ILE A 61 -0.21 3.62 -7.89
CA ILE A 61 -0.45 2.66 -6.81
C ILE A 61 0.37 1.38 -7.05
N ILE A 62 0.38 0.86 -8.28
CA ILE A 62 1.17 -0.32 -8.65
C ILE A 62 2.67 -0.07 -8.40
N ASP A 63 3.20 1.06 -8.87
CA ASP A 63 4.60 1.45 -8.63
C ASP A 63 4.91 1.55 -7.13
N TRP A 64 4.01 2.17 -6.35
CA TRP A 64 4.14 2.25 -4.90
C TRP A 64 4.19 0.87 -4.24
N ILE A 65 3.31 -0.07 -4.64
CA ILE A 65 3.31 -1.45 -4.13
C ILE A 65 4.62 -2.17 -4.49
N TYR A 66 5.10 -2.05 -5.73
CA TYR A 66 6.36 -2.68 -6.14
C TYR A 66 7.57 -2.12 -5.41
N ARG A 67 7.56 -0.85 -5.03
CA ARG A 67 8.62 -0.28 -4.17
C ARG A 67 8.60 -0.83 -2.74
N LEU A 68 7.49 -1.40 -2.27
CA LEU A 68 7.43 -2.12 -0.99
C LEU A 68 8.00 -3.54 -1.08
N GLN A 69 8.32 -4.03 -2.28
CA GLN A 69 8.86 -5.37 -2.47
C GLN A 69 10.26 -5.50 -1.84
N LEU A 70 10.44 -6.56 -1.06
CA LEU A 70 11.74 -6.95 -0.55
C LEU A 70 12.55 -7.58 -1.68
N THR A 71 13.72 -7.01 -1.96
CA THR A 71 14.67 -7.52 -2.95
C THR A 71 16.07 -7.49 -2.38
N SER A 72 17.02 -8.18 -3.00
CA SER A 72 18.43 -8.08 -2.61
C SER A 72 18.98 -6.64 -2.64
N LYS A 73 18.37 -5.74 -3.42
CA LYS A 73 18.71 -4.32 -3.49
C LYS A 73 18.23 -3.52 -2.27
N SER A 74 17.22 -3.98 -1.54
CA SER A 74 16.70 -3.30 -0.35
C SER A 74 17.51 -3.60 0.91
N GLY A 75 18.68 -4.24 0.78
CA GLY A 75 19.55 -4.61 1.90
C GLY A 75 19.08 -5.85 2.65
N CYS A 76 18.11 -6.59 2.10
CA CYS A 76 17.65 -7.85 2.67
C CYS A 76 18.57 -9.00 2.23
N PRO A 77 18.62 -10.11 3.00
CA PRO A 77 19.26 -11.35 2.56
C PRO A 77 18.82 -11.78 1.16
N LYS A 78 19.68 -12.48 0.40
CA LYS A 78 19.39 -12.86 -1.00
C LYS A 78 18.19 -13.79 -1.14
N ASP A 79 17.89 -14.52 -0.08
CA ASP A 79 16.77 -15.43 0.12
C ASP A 79 15.51 -14.73 0.65
N ALA A 80 15.61 -13.46 1.05
CA ALA A 80 14.47 -12.68 1.49
C ALA A 80 13.54 -12.33 0.33
N CYS A 81 12.28 -12.74 0.47
CA CYS A 81 11.21 -12.46 -0.46
C CYS A 81 9.97 -11.99 0.31
N GLY A 82 9.21 -11.05 -0.25
CA GLY A 82 8.01 -10.52 0.41
C GLY A 82 7.69 -9.08 0.04
N PHE A 83 6.68 -8.53 0.72
CA PHE A 83 6.33 -7.10 0.66
C PHE A 83 6.28 -6.51 2.06
N ARG A 84 6.74 -5.25 2.19
CA ARG A 84 6.51 -4.43 3.37
C ARG A 84 5.09 -3.86 3.35
N GLY A 85 4.62 -3.38 4.50
CA GLY A 85 3.31 -2.75 4.62
C GLY A 85 3.34 -1.24 4.39
N SER A 86 4.53 -0.62 4.50
CA SER A 86 4.76 0.83 4.32
C SER A 86 6.25 1.17 4.38
N PHE A 87 6.62 2.33 3.84
CA PHE A 87 7.95 2.93 3.99
C PHE A 87 8.25 3.43 5.39
N CYS A 88 7.25 3.71 6.24
CA CYS A 88 7.50 4.18 7.61
C CYS A 88 7.94 3.07 8.57
N SER A 89 7.91 1.81 8.10
CA SER A 89 8.71 0.75 8.73
C SER A 89 10.22 1.00 8.56
N ALA A 90 10.60 1.97 7.72
CA ALA A 90 11.94 2.48 7.62
C ALA A 90 12.21 3.60 8.64
N ALA A 91 13.26 3.43 9.45
CA ALA A 91 13.70 4.43 10.43
C ALA A 91 13.79 5.82 9.80
N ARG A 92 13.40 6.86 10.55
CA ARG A 92 13.47 8.29 10.17
C ARG A 92 14.81 8.60 9.48
N ALA A 93 14.79 8.88 8.18
CA ALA A 93 15.89 9.61 7.57
C ALA A 93 15.76 11.11 7.90
N PRO A 94 16.88 11.81 8.17
CA PRO A 94 16.89 13.26 8.24
C PRO A 94 16.46 13.83 6.89
N SER A 95 15.65 14.88 6.92
CA SER A 95 15.09 15.54 5.74
C SER A 95 16.16 16.11 4.80
N SER A 96 16.26 15.65 3.54
CA SER A 96 16.45 16.50 2.34
C SER A 96 16.66 15.69 1.03
N ASN A 97 15.61 15.59 0.20
CA ASN A 97 15.50 15.00 -1.16
C ASN A 97 14.69 13.68 -1.24
N TYR A 98 13.43 13.84 -1.65
CA TYR A 98 12.31 12.92 -1.50
C TYR A 98 12.42 11.55 -2.24
N SER A 99 13.42 11.32 -3.10
CA SER A 99 13.60 10.07 -3.84
C SER A 99 14.88 9.30 -3.48
N GLU A 100 16.02 9.98 -3.41
CA GLU A 100 17.31 9.35 -3.11
C GLU A 100 17.48 9.04 -1.61
N ASP A 101 16.92 9.89 -0.74
CA ASP A 101 16.95 9.67 0.70
C ASP A 101 16.14 8.45 1.12
N VAL A 102 15.05 8.16 0.41
CA VAL A 102 14.13 7.07 0.78
C VAL A 102 14.80 5.72 0.55
N ASP A 103 15.53 5.55 -0.55
CA ASP A 103 16.26 4.31 -0.84
C ASP A 103 17.44 4.09 0.13
N SER A 104 18.06 5.18 0.58
CA SER A 104 19.09 5.15 1.63
C SER A 104 18.49 4.79 3.00
N ALA A 105 17.40 5.47 3.39
CA ALA A 105 16.62 5.19 4.60
C ALA A 105 16.09 3.76 4.65
N LEU A 106 15.64 3.25 3.49
CA LEU A 106 15.19 1.89 3.30
C LEU A 106 16.31 0.90 3.64
N LYS A 107 17.51 1.08 3.07
CA LYS A 107 18.66 0.21 3.36
C LYS A 107 19.02 0.19 4.84
N ASP A 108 19.02 1.36 5.49
CA ASP A 108 19.39 1.45 6.91
C ASP A 108 18.31 0.89 7.84
N SER A 109 17.05 1.03 7.47
CA SER A 109 15.97 0.37 8.20
C SER A 109 16.00 -1.15 8.11
N THR A 110 16.40 -1.69 6.97
CA THR A 110 16.49 -3.14 6.77
C THR A 110 17.51 -3.76 7.71
N LYS A 111 18.60 -3.04 8.02
CA LYS A 111 19.62 -3.49 8.99
C LYS A 111 19.09 -3.56 10.42
N LEU A 112 18.09 -2.73 10.76
CA LEU A 112 17.49 -2.65 12.09
C LEU A 112 16.24 -3.52 12.22
N MET A 113 15.71 -4.06 11.12
CA MET A 113 14.53 -4.93 11.16
C MET A 113 14.91 -6.30 11.72
N PRO A 114 14.32 -6.72 12.85
CA PRO A 114 14.51 -8.08 13.34
C PRO A 114 13.96 -9.08 12.32
N GLU A 115 14.60 -10.24 12.22
CA GLU A 115 14.40 -11.27 11.18
C GLU A 115 12.91 -11.67 10.99
N TRP A 116 12.11 -11.67 12.07
CA TRP A 116 10.68 -11.97 12.04
C TRP A 116 9.82 -10.90 11.36
N CYS A 117 10.27 -9.63 11.32
CA CYS A 117 9.53 -8.51 10.73
C CYS A 117 9.64 -8.51 9.18
N GLN A 118 10.56 -9.29 8.63
CA GLN A 118 10.79 -9.41 7.18
C GLN A 118 9.76 -10.31 6.49
N TYR A 119 9.07 -11.19 7.24
CA TYR A 119 8.17 -12.21 6.71
C TYR A 119 6.76 -12.11 7.28
N ASP A 120 6.11 -10.97 7.07
CA ASP A 120 4.68 -10.88 7.35
C ASP A 120 3.87 -11.35 6.13
N ARG A 121 3.40 -12.59 6.20
CA ARG A 121 2.55 -13.18 5.14
C ARG A 121 1.26 -12.39 4.91
N ALA A 122 0.75 -11.69 5.91
CA ALA A 122 -0.44 -10.85 5.74
C ALA A 122 -0.13 -9.65 4.85
N LYS A 123 1.05 -9.03 5.01
CA LYS A 123 1.49 -7.92 4.16
C LYS A 123 1.73 -8.37 2.72
N TYR A 124 2.31 -9.55 2.54
CA TYR A 124 2.45 -10.16 1.22
C TYR A 124 1.09 -10.34 0.54
N PHE A 125 0.14 -10.97 1.24
CA PHE A 125 -1.21 -11.19 0.74
C PHE A 125 -1.91 -9.89 0.37
N THR A 126 -1.90 -8.88 1.24
CA THR A 126 -2.59 -7.61 0.96
C THR A 126 -2.02 -6.89 -0.26
N ASN A 127 -0.69 -6.89 -0.43
CA ASN A 127 -0.06 -6.23 -1.58
C ASN A 127 -0.40 -6.97 -2.89
N LEU A 128 -0.39 -8.31 -2.89
CA LEU A 128 -0.81 -9.08 -4.05
C LEU A 128 -2.29 -8.86 -4.40
N CYS A 129 -3.18 -8.84 -3.41
CA CYS A 129 -4.59 -8.58 -3.64
C CYS A 129 -4.82 -7.18 -4.24
N CYS A 130 -4.09 -6.16 -3.76
CA CYS A 130 -4.14 -4.84 -4.39
C CYS A 130 -3.70 -4.89 -5.86
N ILE A 131 -2.60 -5.58 -6.18
CA ILE A 131 -2.15 -5.71 -7.58
C ILE A 131 -3.22 -6.42 -8.42
N MET A 132 -3.80 -7.52 -7.93
CA MET A 132 -4.83 -8.28 -8.65
C MET A 132 -6.09 -7.46 -8.92
N LEU A 133 -6.49 -6.59 -7.98
CA LEU A 133 -7.67 -5.74 -8.11
C LEU A 133 -7.44 -4.54 -9.05
N ILE A 134 -6.22 -4.01 -9.12
CA ILE A 134 -5.91 -2.80 -9.88
C ILE A 134 -5.44 -3.11 -11.30
N ALA A 135 -4.69 -4.20 -11.47
CA ALA A 135 -4.07 -4.56 -12.74
C ALA A 135 -4.98 -5.43 -13.63
N ASP A 136 -6.26 -5.62 -13.26
CA ASP A 136 -7.28 -6.31 -14.06
C ASP A 136 -6.84 -7.68 -14.60
N PHE A 137 -6.11 -8.47 -13.79
CA PHE A 137 -5.65 -9.81 -14.20
C PHE A 137 -6.80 -10.79 -14.53
N TRP A 138 -8.04 -10.44 -14.20
CA TRP A 138 -9.25 -11.21 -14.52
C TRP A 138 -9.72 -11.05 -15.96
N VAL A 139 -9.27 -10.03 -16.70
CA VAL A 139 -9.75 -9.74 -18.07
C VAL A 139 -9.01 -10.54 -19.15
N THR A 140 -7.95 -11.28 -18.79
CA THR A 140 -7.14 -12.07 -19.75
C THR A 140 -7.11 -13.57 -19.41
N ILE A 141 -8.28 -14.16 -19.14
CA ILE A 141 -8.49 -15.63 -19.14
C ILE A 141 -9.75 -15.96 -19.93
#